data_AF-A0A1G1CEM2-F1
#
_entry.id   AF-A0A1G1CEM2-F1
#
_cell.length_a   1.000
_cell.length_b   1.000
_cell.length_c   1.000
_cell.angle_alpha   90.00
_cell.angle_beta   90.00
_cell.angle_gamma   90.00
#
_symmetry.space_group_name_H-M   'P 1'
#
loop_
_entity.id
_entity.type
_entity.pdbx_description
1 polymer ?
#
loop_
_entity_poly.entity_id
_entity_poly.type
_entity_poly.pdbx_seq_one_letter_code
_entity_poly.pdbx_strand_id
1 'polypeptide(L)' 'MATTSTFDRALATVGRLSLDEQESLIEVVQKRIIDARRAQMAGEIREARAEYKVGRCRPVSPSELLAEITS' A
#
# COMPACT_ATOMS: atom_id res chain seq x y z
N MET A 1 -9.39 -28.79 14.58
CA MET A 1 -8.44 -28.85 13.44
C MET A 1 -7.94 -27.45 13.17
N ALA A 2 -6.63 -27.20 13.17
CA ALA A 2 -6.10 -25.85 12.97
C ALA A 2 -6.30 -25.41 11.51
N THR A 3 -7.00 -24.30 11.28
CA THR A 3 -7.15 -23.68 9.97
C THR A 3 -5.81 -23.06 9.56
N THR A 4 -5.10 -23.71 8.65
CA THR A 4 -3.86 -23.18 8.05
C THR A 4 -4.18 -21.92 7.25
N SER A 5 -3.49 -20.81 7.57
CA SER A 5 -3.73 -19.55 6.87
C SER A 5 -3.23 -19.61 5.43
N THR A 6 -3.73 -18.70 4.58
CA THR A 6 -3.22 -18.54 3.21
C THR A 6 -1.72 -18.26 3.19
N PHE A 7 -1.22 -17.54 4.20
CA PHE A 7 0.20 -17.24 4.35
C PHE A 7 1.01 -18.50 4.63
N ASP A 8 0.57 -19.33 5.58
CA ASP A 8 1.27 -20.57 5.93
C ASP A 8 1.34 -21.53 4.74
N ARG A 9 0.26 -21.60 3.94
CA ARG A 9 0.24 -22.38 2.69
C ARG A 9 1.23 -21.83 1.65
N ALA A 10 1.31 -20.50 1.53
CA ALA A 10 2.27 -19.87 0.62
C ALA A 10 3.71 -20.20 1.05
N LEU A 11 4.02 -20.06 2.35
CA LEU A 11 5.35 -20.38 2.89
C LEU A 11 5.72 -21.85 2.65
N ALA A 12 4.80 -22.78 2.91
CA ALA A 12 5.00 -24.19 2.64
C ALA A 12 5.20 -24.51 1.14
N THR A 13 4.63 -23.70 0.24
CA THR A 13 4.81 -23.85 -1.21
C THR A 13 6.14 -23.29 -1.67
N VAL A 14 6.51 -22.11 -1.18
CA VAL A 14 7.81 -21.48 -1.47
C VAL A 14 8.95 -22.34 -0.96
N GLY A 15 8.81 -22.95 0.21
CA GLY A 15 9.82 -23.86 0.77
C GLY A 15 10.06 -25.14 -0.03
N ARG A 16 9.24 -25.44 -1.05
CA ARG A 16 9.45 -26.58 -1.98
C ARG A 16 10.22 -26.19 -3.24
N LEU A 17 10.44 -24.89 -3.47
CA LEU A 17 11.23 -24.39 -4.60
C LEU A 17 12.72 -24.59 -4.31
N SER A 18 13.51 -24.73 -5.38
CA SER A 18 14.97 -24.65 -5.28
C SER A 18 15.42 -23.26 -4.82
N LEU A 19 16.67 -23.14 -4.36
CA LEU A 19 17.21 -21.86 -3.88
C LEU A 19 17.12 -20.77 -4.97
N ASP A 20 17.55 -21.08 -6.19
CA ASP A 20 17.51 -20.17 -7.34
C ASP A 20 16.08 -19.71 -7.68
N GLU A 21 15.10 -20.61 -7.57
CA GLU A 21 13.69 -20.28 -7.78
C GLU A 21 13.13 -19.40 -6.64
N GLN A 22 13.56 -19.63 -5.40
CA GLN A 22 13.19 -18.77 -4.27
C GLN A 22 13.76 -17.36 -4.43
N GLU A 23 15.02 -17.24 -4.84
CA GLU A 23 15.67 -15.96 -5.14
C GLU A 23 14.95 -15.21 -6.27
N SER A 24 14.66 -15.91 -7.37
CA SER A 24 13.88 -15.36 -8.48
C SER A 24 12.48 -14.91 -8.05
N LEU A 25 11.82 -15.69 -7.17
CA LEU A 25 10.50 -15.34 -6.65
C LEU A 25 10.54 -14.06 -5.81
N ILE A 26 11.58 -13.89 -4.98
CA ILE A 26 11.77 -12.68 -4.16
C ILE A 26 11.80 -11.44 -5.05
N GLU A 27 12.60 -11.47 -6.13
CA GLU A 27 12.71 -10.35 -7.07
C GLU A 27 11.35 -10.00 -7.70
N VAL A 28 10.61 -11.01 -8.17
CA VAL A 28 9.31 -10.83 -8.80
C VAL A 28 8.28 -10.26 -7.81
N VAL A 29 8.22 -10.81 -6.60
CA VAL A 29 7.28 -10.36 -5.56
C VAL A 29 7.60 -8.92 -5.14
N GLN A 30 8.88 -8.60 -4.95
CA GLN A 30 9.29 -7.24 -4.58
C GLN A 30 8.88 -6.22 -5.66
N LYS A 31 9.11 -6.53 -6.93
CA LYS A 31 8.68 -5.67 -8.04
C LYS A 31 7.17 -5.46 -8.06
N ARG A 32 6.38 -6.52 -7.88
CA ARG A 32 4.92 -6.44 -7.83
C ARG A 32 4.41 -5.59 -6.66
N ILE A 33 5.05 -5.68 -5.49
CA ILE A 33 4.71 -4.85 -4.33
C ILE A 33 4.98 -3.37 -4.62
N ILE A 34 6.12 -3.05 -5.24
CA ILE A 34 6.46 -1.67 -5.61
C ILE A 34 5.42 -1.10 -6.58
N ASP A 35 5.04 -1.87 -7.60
CA ASP A 35 4.07 -1.43 -8.60
C ASP A 35 2.67 -1.25 -7.99
N ALA A 36 2.25 -2.16 -7.10
CA ALA A 36 0.98 -2.04 -6.38
C ALA A 36 0.94 -0.78 -5.49
N ARG A 37 2.02 -0.49 -4.76
CA ARG A 37 2.12 0.73 -3.94
C ARG A 37 2.09 2.00 -4.78
N ARG A 38 2.79 2.01 -5.92
CA ARG A 38 2.74 3.15 -6.87
C ARG A 38 1.33 3.37 -7.41
N ALA A 39 0.61 2.30 -7.75
CA ALA A 39 -0.77 2.40 -8.20
C ALA A 39 -1.70 2.95 -7.10
N GLN A 40 -1.52 2.51 -5.85
CA GLN A 40 -2.25 3.05 -4.70
C GLN A 40 -2.00 4.56 -4.53
N MET A 41 -0.73 4.99 -4.49
CA MET A 41 -0.36 6.40 -4.38
C MET A 41 -0.95 7.23 -5.53
N ALA A 42 -0.94 6.72 -6.76
CA ALA A 42 -1.57 7.41 -7.89
C ALA A 42 -3.10 7.53 -7.74
N GLY A 43 -3.74 6.57 -7.08
CA GLY A 43 -5.14 6.64 -6.67
C GLY A 43 -5.39 7.78 -5.69
N GLU A 44 -4.66 7.77 -4.57
CA GLU A 44 -4.75 8.78 -3.51
C GLU A 44 -4.50 10.21 -4.05
N ILE A 45 -3.48 10.38 -4.90
CA ILE A 45 -3.18 11.69 -5.54
C ILE A 45 -4.33 12.14 -6.44
N ARG A 46 -4.95 11.24 -7.20
CA ARG A 46 -6.09 11.59 -8.05
C ARG A 46 -7.30 12.01 -7.23
N GLU A 47 -7.58 11.30 -6.14
CA GLU A 47 -8.67 11.61 -5.22
C GLU A 47 -8.45 13.00 -4.58
N ALA A 48 -7.29 13.22 -3.97
CA ALA A 48 -6.95 14.51 -3.38
C ALA A 48 -7.05 15.68 -4.38
N ARG A 49 -6.59 15.48 -5.62
CA ARG A 49 -6.73 16.49 -6.69
C ARG A 49 -8.18 16.73 -7.08
N ALA A 50 -9.02 15.70 -7.10
CA ALA A 50 -10.44 15.83 -7.41
C ALA A 50 -11.16 16.60 -6.30
N GLU A 51 -10.90 16.29 -5.03
CA GLU A 51 -11.47 17.00 -3.87
C GLU A 51 -11.09 18.48 -3.85
N TYR A 52 -9.82 18.78 -4.13
CA TYR A 52 -9.34 20.15 -4.25
C TYR A 52 -10.07 20.91 -5.37
N LYS A 53 -10.19 20.31 -6.56
CA LYS A 53 -10.87 20.93 -7.71
C LYS A 53 -12.36 21.16 -7.48
N VAL A 54 -13.03 20.25 -6.78
CA VAL A 54 -14.47 20.35 -6.47
C VAL A 54 -14.73 21.33 -5.31
N GLY A 55 -13.68 21.96 -4.76
CA GLY A 55 -13.82 22.99 -3.72
C GLY A 55 -14.24 22.43 -2.37
N ARG A 56 -14.05 21.11 -2.14
CA ARG A 56 -14.30 20.50 -0.83
C ARG A 56 -13.23 20.85 0.21
N CYS A 57 -12.12 21.44 -0.23
CA CYS A 57 -11.11 21.98 0.68
C CYS A 57 -11.53 23.38 1.14
N ARG A 58 -11.85 23.51 2.43
CA ARG A 58 -12.04 24.82 3.06
C ARG A 58 -10.68 25.50 3.23
N PRO A 59 -10.44 26.70 2.66
CA PRO A 59 -9.24 27.44 2.97
C PRO A 59 -9.26 27.83 4.46
N VAL A 60 -8.22 27.43 5.18
CA VAL A 60 -8.01 27.76 6.59
C VAL A 60 -6.64 28.41 6.74
N SER A 61 -6.54 29.36 7.67
CA SER A 61 -5.25 29.96 8.05
C SER A 61 -4.38 28.94 8.79
N PRO A 62 -3.05 29.12 8.80
CA PRO A 62 -2.16 28.23 9.55
C PRO A 62 -2.53 28.07 11.04
N SER A 63 -3.04 29.13 11.69
CA SER A 63 -3.49 29.07 13.08
C SER A 63 -4.76 28.23 13.27
N GLU A 64 -5.69 28.30 12.33
CA GLU A 64 -6.91 27.45 12.36
C GLU A 64 -6.58 25.98 12.12
N LEU A 65 -5.66 25.69 11.18
CA LEU A 65 -5.19 24.33 10.92
C LEU A 65 -4.48 23.72 12.13
N LEU A 66 -3.60 24.49 12.78
CA LEU A 66 -2.88 24.02 13.98
C LEU A 66 -3.83 23.73 15.15
N ALA A 67 -4.90 24.52 15.30
CA ALA A 67 -5.92 24.25 16.32
C ALA A 67 -6.64 22.91 16.06
N GLU A 68 -6.97 22.58 14.81
CA GLU A 68 -7.64 21.33 14.44
C GLU A 68 -6.76 20.10 14.67
N ILE A 69 -5.47 20.16 14.32
CA ILE A 69 -4.54 19.02 14.42
C ILE A 69 -4.15 18.71 15.88
N THR A 70 -4.17 19.71 16.75
CA THR A 70 -3.71 19.58 18.16
C THR A 70 -4.88 19.37 19.14
N SER A 71 -6.10 19.24 18.63
CA SER A 71 -7.31 18.91 19.40
C SER A 71 -7.49 17.41 19.58
#